data_AF-A0A117KL27-F1
#
_entry.id   AF-A0A117KL27-F1
#
_cell.length_a   1.000
_cell.length_b   1.000
_cell.length_c   1.000
_cell.angle_alpha   90.00
_cell.angle_beta   90.00
_cell.angle_gamma   90.00
#
_symmetry.space_group_name_H-M   'P 1'
#
loop_
_entity.id
_entity.type
_entity.pdbx_description
1 polymer ?
#
loop_
_entity_poly.entity_id
_entity_poly.type
_entity_poly.pdbx_seq_one_letter_code
_entity_poly.pdbx_strand_id
1 'polypeptide(L)'
;MTLDEFFAETRGEIAAQMSDGSPFAELVFSEVVMQHLVDAGMTFEPVVCHFQGKVGNANLRLSGYAMSEEADQLDLFVSLYEGFEGLKPIPDQDVKTAAAQCVRFLELCAAGRIADKLDPSSDVHSLALTIREIYDGL
;
A
#
# COMPACT_ATOMS: atom_id res chain seq x y z
N MET A 1 -0.69 17.60 19.70
CA MET A 1 -1.46 17.54 18.44
C MET A 1 -2.79 16.88 18.72
N THR A 2 -3.88 17.53 18.35
CA THR A 2 -5.24 16.97 18.34
C THR A 2 -5.49 16.22 17.02
N LEU A 3 -6.57 15.43 16.95
CA LEU A 3 -6.91 14.69 15.74
C LEU A 3 -7.26 15.62 14.56
N ASP A 4 -7.92 16.75 14.84
CA ASP A 4 -8.25 17.76 13.84
C ASP A 4 -7.01 18.49 13.32
N GLU A 5 -6.05 18.80 14.20
CA GLU A 5 -4.75 19.37 13.82
C GLU A 5 -3.99 18.41 12.89
N PHE A 6 -3.90 17.13 13.27
CA PHE A 6 -3.26 16.11 12.44
C PHE A 6 -3.93 15.98 11.06
N PHE A 7 -5.26 15.94 11.02
CA PHE A 7 -6.00 15.86 9.76
C PHE A 7 -5.74 17.07 8.85
N ALA A 8 -5.73 18.29 9.42
CA ALA A 8 -5.46 19.51 8.67
C ALA A 8 -4.03 19.54 8.12
N GLU A 9 -3.05 19.11 8.93
CA GLU A 9 -1.64 19.01 8.54
C GLU A 9 -1.45 18.02 7.39
N THR A 10 -1.92 16.77 7.55
CA THR A 10 -1.82 15.75 6.49
C THR A 10 -2.51 16.17 5.20
N ARG A 11 -3.67 16.86 5.27
CA ARG A 11 -4.32 17.40 4.05
C ARG A 11 -3.49 18.51 3.40
N GLY A 12 -2.82 19.34 4.19
CA GLY A 12 -1.90 20.37 3.69
C GLY A 12 -0.74 19.77 2.91
N GLU A 13 -0.13 18.71 3.44
CA GLU A 13 0.97 17.98 2.80
C GLU A 13 0.54 17.35 1.47
N ILE A 14 -0.61 16.66 1.47
CA ILE A 14 -1.16 16.06 0.25
C ILE A 14 -1.43 17.14 -0.81
N ALA A 15 -2.02 18.27 -0.42
CA ALA A 15 -2.30 19.37 -1.35
C ALA A 15 -1.02 20.01 -1.92
N ALA A 16 0.02 20.14 -1.10
CA ALA A 16 1.33 20.62 -1.53
C ALA A 16 1.95 19.68 -2.58
N GLN A 17 1.99 18.38 -2.30
CA GLN A 17 2.57 17.39 -3.22
C GLN A 17 1.73 17.20 -4.50
N MET A 18 0.41 17.33 -4.43
CA MET A 18 -0.45 17.30 -5.63
C MET A 18 -0.19 18.48 -6.57
N SER A 19 0.23 19.64 -6.04
CA SER A 19 0.52 20.83 -6.84
C SER A 19 1.79 20.68 -7.68
N ASP A 20 2.66 19.72 -7.34
CA ASP A 20 3.89 19.38 -8.07
C ASP A 20 3.67 18.39 -9.24
N GLY A 21 2.40 18.11 -9.60
CA GLY A 21 2.05 17.43 -10.85
C GLY A 21 1.77 15.92 -10.75
N SER A 22 1.64 15.37 -9.54
CA SER A 22 1.23 13.97 -9.34
C SER A 22 -0.24 13.73 -9.74
N PRO A 23 -0.54 12.80 -10.66
CA PRO A 23 -1.87 12.69 -11.27
C PRO A 23 -2.95 12.05 -10.37
N PHE A 24 -2.59 11.43 -9.23
CA PHE A 24 -3.54 10.70 -8.39
C PHE A 24 -3.40 11.05 -6.91
N ALA A 25 -4.41 11.75 -6.36
CA ALA A 25 -4.48 12.15 -4.96
C ALA A 25 -4.31 11.00 -3.97
N GLU A 26 -4.81 9.81 -4.33
CA GLU A 26 -4.66 8.63 -3.49
C GLU A 26 -3.22 8.14 -3.38
N LEU A 27 -2.41 8.24 -4.44
CA LEU A 27 -1.01 7.82 -4.38
C LEU A 27 -0.22 8.76 -3.49
N VAL A 28 -0.44 10.06 -3.65
CA VAL A 28 0.11 11.10 -2.77
C VAL A 28 -0.30 10.85 -1.32
N PHE A 29 -1.58 10.59 -1.05
CA PHE A 29 -2.05 10.21 0.28
C PHE A 29 -1.32 8.99 0.83
N SER A 30 -1.16 7.95 0.01
CA SER A 30 -0.52 6.70 0.42
C SER A 30 0.95 6.95 0.79
N GLU A 31 1.66 7.72 -0.03
CA GLU A 31 3.05 8.13 0.19
C GLU A 31 3.21 8.91 1.50
N VAL A 32 2.44 9.99 1.67
CA VAL A 32 2.47 10.82 2.88
C VAL A 32 2.22 9.99 4.14
N VAL A 33 1.17 9.16 4.13
CA VAL A 33 0.84 8.35 5.31
C VAL A 33 1.89 7.28 5.58
N MET A 34 2.44 6.62 4.55
CA MET A 34 3.52 5.65 4.74
C MET A 34 4.80 6.34 5.27
N GLN A 35 5.11 7.56 4.82
CA GLN A 35 6.23 8.33 5.36
C GLN A 35 6.04 8.65 6.84
N HIS A 36 4.82 9.02 7.28
CA HIS A 36 4.53 9.18 8.71
C HIS A 36 4.76 7.90 9.51
N LEU A 37 4.50 6.73 8.92
CA LEU A 37 4.79 5.45 9.58
C LEU A 37 6.31 5.24 9.69
N VAL A 38 7.11 5.62 8.68
CA VAL A 38 8.58 5.57 8.74
C VAL A 38 9.10 6.46 9.85
N ASP A 39 8.63 7.71 9.91
CA ASP A 39 9.07 8.70 10.90
C ASP A 39 8.72 8.27 12.34
N ALA A 40 7.63 7.50 12.49
CA ALA A 40 7.23 6.89 13.76
C ALA A 40 7.97 5.58 14.07
N GLY A 41 8.82 5.07 13.18
CA GLY A 41 9.52 3.80 13.32
C GLY A 41 8.62 2.56 13.24
N MET A 42 7.49 2.66 12.51
CA MET A 42 6.48 1.59 12.39
C MET A 42 6.60 0.78 11.09
N THR A 43 7.37 1.25 10.10
CA THR A 43 7.61 0.57 8.80
C THR A 43 9.02 0.88 8.31
N PHE A 44 9.47 0.16 7.28
CA PHE A 44 10.69 0.41 6.52
C PHE A 44 10.45 1.41 5.37
N GLU A 45 11.48 1.66 4.57
CA GLU A 45 11.39 2.50 3.37
C GLU A 45 10.28 2.01 2.43
N PRO A 46 9.21 2.81 2.23
CA PRO A 46 8.04 2.36 1.51
C PRO A 46 8.22 2.59 0.01
N VAL A 47 7.74 1.64 -0.78
CA VAL A 47 7.55 1.77 -2.22
C VAL A 47 6.06 1.94 -2.49
N VAL A 48 5.67 3.14 -2.91
CA VAL A 48 4.29 3.43 -3.33
C VAL A 48 4.02 2.71 -4.64
N CYS A 49 2.85 2.08 -4.75
CA CYS A 49 2.46 1.43 -5.99
C CYS A 49 0.94 1.54 -6.23
N HIS A 50 0.54 1.41 -7.49
CA HIS A 50 -0.88 1.34 -7.85
C HIS A 50 -1.17 0.02 -8.52
N PHE A 51 -1.44 -1.01 -7.72
CA PHE A 51 -1.94 -2.27 -8.25
C PHE A 51 -3.42 -2.41 -7.98
N GLN A 52 -4.19 -2.62 -9.05
CA GLN A 52 -5.58 -3.06 -8.97
C GLN A 52 -5.81 -4.12 -10.04
N GLY A 53 -6.25 -5.30 -9.63
CA GLY A 53 -6.38 -6.42 -10.54
C GLY A 53 -7.32 -7.50 -10.04
N LYS A 54 -7.70 -8.40 -10.96
CA LYS A 54 -8.55 -9.55 -10.63
C LYS A 54 -7.78 -10.84 -10.80
N VAL A 55 -7.74 -11.67 -9.75
CA VAL A 55 -7.14 -13.00 -9.80
C VAL A 55 -8.21 -14.04 -9.47
N GLY A 56 -8.65 -14.76 -10.51
CA GLY A 56 -9.81 -15.65 -10.39
C GLY A 56 -11.08 -14.84 -10.12
N ASN A 57 -11.69 -15.04 -8.96
CA ASN A 57 -12.87 -14.29 -8.51
C ASN A 57 -12.56 -13.18 -7.50
N ALA A 58 -11.30 -13.05 -7.06
CA ALA A 58 -10.91 -12.05 -6.08
C ALA A 58 -10.43 -10.75 -6.74
N ASN A 59 -10.91 -9.61 -6.23
CA ASN A 59 -10.37 -8.29 -6.55
C ASN A 59 -9.26 -7.97 -5.56
N LEU A 60 -8.09 -7.61 -6.08
CA LEU A 60 -6.91 -7.26 -5.31
C LEU A 60 -6.59 -5.80 -5.53
N ARG A 61 -6.06 -5.21 -4.47
CA ARG A 61 -5.53 -3.87 -4.45
C ARG A 61 -4.25 -3.88 -3.64
N LEU A 62 -3.26 -3.12 -4.07
CA LEU A 62 -2.08 -2.78 -3.28
C LEU A 62 -1.71 -1.33 -3.59
N SER A 63 -1.54 -0.54 -2.54
CA SER A 63 -1.20 0.90 -2.59
C SER A 63 0.26 1.17 -2.28
N GLY A 64 0.94 0.20 -1.67
CA GLY A 64 2.35 0.28 -1.36
C GLY A 64 2.82 -0.93 -0.58
N TYR A 65 4.13 -1.02 -0.37
CA TYR A 65 4.75 -2.03 0.46
C TYR A 65 6.05 -1.49 1.05
N ALA A 66 6.56 -2.12 2.10
CA ALA A 66 7.89 -1.86 2.62
C ALA A 66 8.53 -3.19 3.02
N MET A 67 9.80 -3.38 2.67
CA MET A 67 10.55 -4.59 2.97
C MET A 67 11.78 -4.22 3.81
N SER A 68 12.05 -4.98 4.87
CA SER A 68 13.29 -4.86 5.63
C SER A 68 14.52 -5.12 4.75
N GLU A 69 15.68 -4.56 5.11
CA GLU A 69 16.94 -4.81 4.39
C GLU A 69 17.31 -6.30 4.32
N GLU A 70 16.97 -7.08 5.35
CA GLU A 70 17.23 -8.52 5.43
C GLU A 70 16.16 -9.37 4.72
N ALA A 71 15.11 -8.74 4.19
CA ALA A 71 13.95 -9.36 3.55
C ALA A 71 13.22 -10.41 4.42
N ASP A 72 13.26 -10.27 5.74
CA ASP A 72 12.56 -11.14 6.70
C ASP A 72 11.25 -10.53 7.23
N GLN A 73 11.04 -9.22 7.04
CA GLN A 73 9.82 -8.50 7.38
C GLN A 73 9.27 -7.73 6.18
N LEU A 74 7.95 -7.84 5.99
CA LEU A 74 7.21 -7.23 4.88
C LEU A 74 5.95 -6.56 5.40
N ASP A 75 5.81 -5.28 5.11
CA ASP A 75 4.59 -4.50 5.30
C ASP A 75 3.88 -4.30 3.95
N LEU A 76 2.57 -4.51 3.95
CA LEU A 76 1.71 -4.35 2.78
C LEU A 76 0.59 -3.36 3.07
N PHE A 77 0.42 -2.38 2.18
CA PHE A 77 -0.50 -1.28 2.38
C PHE A 77 -1.63 -1.28 1.36
N VAL A 78 -2.86 -1.10 1.87
CA VAL A 78 -4.03 -0.77 1.06
C VAL A 78 -4.64 0.50 1.61
N SER A 79 -4.65 1.54 0.79
CA SER A 79 -5.21 2.84 1.15
C SER A 79 -6.73 2.86 0.97
N LEU A 80 -7.42 3.45 1.94
CA LEU A 80 -8.85 3.73 1.90
C LEU A 80 -9.06 5.24 1.76
N TYR A 81 -8.71 5.76 0.59
CA TYR A 81 -8.82 7.18 0.28
C TYR A 81 -10.13 7.48 -0.47
N GLU A 82 -10.96 8.36 0.09
CA GLU A 82 -12.18 8.86 -0.59
C GLU A 82 -12.21 10.39 -0.74
N GLY A 83 -11.07 11.07 -0.59
CA GLY A 83 -10.99 12.53 -0.74
C GLY A 83 -11.81 13.30 0.31
N PHE A 84 -11.84 12.81 1.54
CA PHE A 84 -12.69 13.36 2.59
C PHE A 84 -12.33 14.82 2.93
N GLU A 85 -13.35 15.67 3.02
CA GLU A 85 -13.18 17.07 3.46
C GLU A 85 -13.14 17.24 4.99
N GLY A 86 -13.38 16.17 5.73
CA GLY A 86 -13.36 16.11 7.20
C GLY A 86 -13.10 14.70 7.71
N LEU A 87 -12.82 14.57 9.00
CA LEU A 87 -12.67 13.26 9.66
C LEU A 87 -13.94 12.43 9.50
N LYS A 88 -13.79 11.21 8.98
CA LYS A 88 -14.89 10.25 8.85
C LYS A 88 -14.50 8.90 9.46
N PRO A 89 -15.45 8.22 10.14
CA PRO A 89 -15.22 6.87 10.60
C PRO A 89 -15.15 5.93 9.38
N ILE A 90 -14.24 4.97 9.44
CA ILE A 90 -14.13 3.90 8.45
C ILE A 90 -14.89 2.68 8.99
N PRO A 91 -15.83 2.09 8.23
CA PRO A 91 -16.49 0.86 8.62
C PRO A 91 -15.52 -0.30 8.83
N ASP A 92 -15.72 -1.11 9.88
CA ASP A 92 -14.92 -2.31 10.15
C ASP A 92 -14.85 -3.27 8.95
N GLN A 93 -15.91 -3.33 8.15
CA GLN A 93 -15.99 -4.17 6.97
C GLN A 93 -14.96 -3.75 5.90
N ASP A 94 -14.71 -2.45 5.75
CA ASP A 94 -13.78 -1.91 4.77
C ASP A 94 -12.34 -2.16 5.23
N VAL A 95 -12.06 -1.97 6.52
CA VAL A 95 -10.77 -2.31 7.15
C VAL A 95 -10.45 -3.80 6.96
N LYS A 96 -11.41 -4.69 7.25
CA LYS A 96 -11.26 -6.14 7.06
C LYS A 96 -11.02 -6.49 5.60
N THR A 97 -11.70 -5.80 4.68
CA THR A 97 -11.54 -6.04 3.24
C THR A 97 -10.15 -5.63 2.78
N ALA A 98 -9.66 -4.46 3.20
CA ALA A 98 -8.31 -3.98 2.91
C ALA A 98 -7.23 -4.94 3.43
N ALA A 99 -7.32 -5.34 4.71
CA ALA A 99 -6.39 -6.30 5.29
C ALA A 99 -6.41 -7.66 4.56
N ALA A 100 -7.61 -8.15 4.22
CA ALA A 100 -7.75 -9.39 3.45
C ALA A 100 -7.16 -9.28 2.03
N GLN A 101 -7.14 -8.10 1.43
CA GLN A 101 -6.47 -7.88 0.14
C GLN A 101 -4.95 -8.03 0.26
N CYS A 102 -4.32 -7.48 1.31
CA CYS A 102 -2.90 -7.67 1.58
C CYS A 102 -2.54 -9.15 1.73
N VAL A 103 -3.28 -9.88 2.57
CA VAL A 103 -3.05 -11.31 2.81
C VAL A 103 -3.20 -12.12 1.51
N ARG A 104 -4.26 -11.87 0.75
CA ARG A 104 -4.47 -12.58 -0.52
C ARG A 104 -3.39 -12.28 -1.56
N PHE A 105 -2.89 -11.05 -1.60
CA PHE A 105 -1.77 -10.69 -2.47
C PHE A 105 -0.54 -11.53 -2.11
N LEU A 106 -0.17 -11.56 -0.82
CA LEU A 106 0.93 -12.38 -0.30
C LEU A 106 0.76 -13.88 -0.65
N GLU A 107 -0.42 -14.45 -0.40
CA GLU A 107 -0.73 -15.85 -0.71
C GLU A 107 -0.55 -16.17 -2.21
N LEU A 108 -0.95 -15.24 -3.09
CA LEU A 108 -0.85 -15.44 -4.53
C LEU A 108 0.57 -15.26 -5.05
N CYS A 109 1.37 -14.38 -4.44
CA CYS A 109 2.80 -14.27 -4.70
C CYS A 109 3.51 -15.56 -4.30
N ALA A 110 3.33 -16.01 -3.05
CA ALA A 110 3.91 -17.25 -2.55
C ALA A 110 3.52 -18.48 -3.39
N ALA A 111 2.27 -18.55 -3.87
CA ALA A 111 1.83 -19.62 -4.76
C ALA A 111 2.30 -19.48 -6.22
N GLY A 112 2.99 -18.40 -6.59
CA GLY A 112 3.43 -18.13 -7.96
C GLY A 112 2.29 -17.87 -8.96
N ARG A 113 1.14 -17.36 -8.50
CA ARG A 113 -0.10 -17.23 -9.30
C ARG A 113 -0.41 -15.83 -9.80
N ILE A 114 0.42 -14.84 -9.43
CA ILE A 114 0.19 -13.42 -9.74
C ILE A 114 1.28 -12.80 -10.61
N ALA A 115 2.53 -13.26 -10.55
CA ALA A 115 3.66 -12.63 -11.26
C ALA A 115 3.37 -12.45 -12.76
N ASP A 116 2.89 -13.50 -13.45
CA ASP A 116 2.55 -13.46 -14.89
C ASP A 116 1.43 -12.48 -15.27
N LYS A 117 0.74 -11.88 -14.28
CA LYS A 117 -0.36 -10.93 -14.47
C LYS A 117 0.05 -9.49 -14.17
N LEU A 118 1.26 -9.29 -13.69
CA LEU A 118 1.83 -7.98 -13.38
C LEU A 118 2.70 -7.52 -14.56
N ASP A 119 2.84 -6.21 -14.71
CA ASP A 119 3.78 -5.66 -15.68
C ASP A 119 5.22 -6.01 -15.23
N PRO A 120 6.02 -6.71 -16.05
CA PRO A 120 7.39 -7.10 -15.69
C PRO A 120 8.32 -5.92 -15.35
N SER A 121 7.98 -4.71 -15.80
CA SER A 121 8.72 -3.49 -15.49
C SER A 121 8.27 -2.80 -14.20
N SER A 122 7.20 -3.26 -13.56
CA SER A 122 6.67 -2.68 -12.33
C SER A 122 7.36 -3.21 -11.07
N ASP A 123 7.50 -2.36 -10.05
CA ASP A 123 8.06 -2.75 -8.75
C ASP A 123 7.24 -3.84 -8.05
N VAL A 124 5.92 -3.87 -8.28
CA VAL A 124 5.02 -4.88 -7.73
C VAL A 124 5.31 -6.26 -8.32
N HIS A 125 5.74 -6.34 -9.59
CA HIS A 125 6.20 -7.60 -10.19
C HIS A 125 7.49 -8.09 -9.53
N SER A 126 8.47 -7.21 -9.33
CA SER A 126 9.71 -7.52 -8.62
C SER A 126 9.41 -8.04 -7.20
N LEU A 127 8.56 -7.34 -6.44
CA LEU A 127 8.10 -7.80 -5.13
C LEU A 127 7.48 -9.19 -5.18
N ALA A 128 6.60 -9.46 -6.14
CA ALA A 128 5.93 -10.75 -6.27
C ALA A 128 6.91 -11.91 -6.52
N LEU A 129 7.98 -11.66 -7.29
CA LEU A 129 9.06 -12.62 -7.49
C LEU A 129 9.88 -12.83 -6.21
N THR A 130 10.27 -11.75 -5.53
CA THR A 130 11.03 -11.83 -4.26
C THR A 130 10.27 -12.62 -3.20
N ILE A 131 8.98 -12.33 -3.00
CA ILE A 131 8.14 -13.09 -2.05
C ILE A 131 8.14 -14.58 -2.43
N ARG A 132 7.96 -14.90 -3.71
CA ARG A 132 7.95 -16.29 -4.16
C ARG A 132 9.27 -16.99 -3.86
N GLU A 133 10.40 -16.36 -4.19
CA GLU A 133 11.74 -16.91 -3.94
C GLU A 133 11.99 -17.18 -2.45
N ILE A 134 11.57 -16.26 -1.57
CA ILE A 134 11.65 -16.44 -0.12
C ILE A 134 10.84 -17.67 0.32
N TYR A 135 9.58 -17.79 -0.14
CA TYR A 135 8.71 -18.89 0.24
C TYR A 135 9.14 -20.25 -0.35
N ASP A 136 9.67 -20.27 -1.57
CA ASP A 136 10.22 -21.49 -2.19
C ASP A 136 11.49 -21.98 -1.45
N GLY A 137 12.17 -21.10 -0.70
CA GLY A 137 13.34 -21.40 0.11
C GLY A 137 13.08 -21.81 1.57
N LEU A 138 11.83 -21.75 2.04
CA LEU A 138 11.39 -22.19 3.38
C LEU A 138 11.10 -23.69 3.44
#